data_AF-A0A9P4VTA0-F1
#
_entry.id   AF-A0A9P4VTA0-F1
#
_cell.length_a   1.000
_cell.length_b   1.000
_cell.length_c   1.000
_cell.angle_alpha   90.00
_cell.angle_beta   90.00
_cell.angle_gamma   90.00
#
_symmetry.space_group_name_H-M   'P 1'
#
loop_
_entity.id
_entity.type
_entity.pdbx_description
1 polymer ?
#
loop_
_entity_poly.entity_id
_entity_poly.type
_entity_poly.pdbx_seq_one_letter_code
_entity_poly.pdbx_strand_id
1 'polypeptide(L)' 'METSNGLLEAASALQKLAFHQIPEFVLEVYSFGRALTANGRLVEYSVTKFIPDTITLKSIWSSLSPTRQDSLVNKVI' A
#
# COMPACT_ATOMS: atom_id res chain seq x y z
N MET A 1 -20.93 -1.19 11.36
CA MET A 1 -19.57 -1.76 11.29
C MET A 1 -19.35 -2.12 9.84
N GLU A 2 -18.50 -1.39 9.14
CA GLU A 2 -18.26 -1.60 7.70
C GLU A 2 -17.55 -2.95 7.52
N THR A 3 -18.24 -3.94 6.98
CA THR A 3 -17.64 -5.21 6.52
C THR A 3 -17.33 -5.06 5.05
N SER A 4 -16.19 -4.46 4.74
CA SER A 4 -15.65 -4.34 3.39
C SER A 4 -15.07 -5.69 2.93
N ASN A 5 -15.91 -6.72 2.93
CA ASN A 5 -15.53 -8.08 2.54
C ASN A 5 -15.00 -8.07 1.09
N GLY A 6 -13.75 -8.49 0.90
CA GLY A 6 -13.13 -8.70 -0.42
C GLY A 6 -12.44 -7.47 -1.03
N LEU A 7 -12.51 -6.28 -0.41
CA LEU A 7 -11.81 -5.10 -0.94
C LEU A 7 -10.30 -5.26 -0.85
N LEU A 8 -9.78 -5.85 0.22
CA LEU A 8 -8.34 -6.08 0.37
C LEU A 8 -7.82 -7.09 -0.64
N GLU A 9 -8.62 -8.11 -0.94
CA GLU A 9 -8.29 -9.14 -1.93
C GLU A 9 -8.20 -8.54 -3.34
N ALA A 10 -9.22 -7.77 -3.74
CA ALA A 10 -9.22 -7.07 -5.01
C ALA A 10 -8.05 -6.08 -5.13
N ALA A 11 -7.81 -5.28 -4.08
CA ALA A 11 -6.69 -4.34 -4.04
C ALA A 11 -5.33 -5.06 -4.13
N SER A 12 -5.16 -6.18 -3.42
CA SER A 12 -3.93 -6.97 -3.45
C SER A 12 -3.68 -7.63 -4.81
N ALA A 13 -4.74 -8.09 -5.48
CA ALA A 13 -4.65 -8.62 -6.84
C ALA A 13 -4.24 -7.53 -7.85
N LEU A 14 -4.86 -6.35 -7.78
CA LEU A 14 -4.49 -5.19 -8.60
C LEU A 14 -3.05 -4.75 -8.34
N GLN A 15 -2.64 -4.70 -7.07
CA GLN A 15 -1.28 -4.35 -6.69
C GLN A 15 -0.26 -5.35 -7.24
N LYS A 16 -0.58 -6.65 -7.20
CA LYS A 16 0.28 -7.70 -7.78
C LYS A 16 0.43 -7.55 -9.29
N LEU A 17 -0.62 -7.15 -10.00
CA LEU A 17 -0.55 -6.83 -11.43
C LEU A 17 0.25 -5.55 -11.69
N ALA A 18 -0.01 -4.48 -10.92
CA ALA A 18 0.66 -3.19 -11.08
C ALA A 18 2.17 -3.27 -10.80
N PHE A 19 2.60 -4.14 -9.87
CA PHE A 19 4.02 -4.41 -9.63
C PHE A 19 4.77 -4.87 -10.89
N HIS A 20 4.12 -5.63 -11.78
CA HIS A 20 4.75 -6.06 -13.03
C HIS A 20 4.95 -4.91 -14.03
N GLN A 21 4.18 -3.83 -13.90
CA GLN A 21 4.25 -2.68 -14.81
C GLN A 21 5.15 -1.56 -14.26
N ILE A 22 5.10 -1.32 -12.95
CA ILE A 22 5.78 -0.21 -12.26
C ILE A 22 6.40 -0.67 -10.91
N PRO A 23 7.36 -1.60 -10.94
CA PRO A 23 7.93 -2.22 -9.74
C PRO A 23 8.63 -1.24 -8.79
N GLU A 24 9.02 -0.06 -9.27
CA GLU A 24 9.65 1.00 -8.47
C GLU A 24 8.63 1.81 -7.64
N PHE A 25 7.34 1.77 -7.97
CA PHE A 25 6.28 2.54 -7.30
C PHE A 25 5.29 1.68 -6.54
N VAL A 26 5.21 0.39 -6.86
CA VAL A 26 4.26 -0.53 -6.25
C VAL A 26 5.01 -1.57 -5.44
N LEU A 27 4.51 -1.90 -4.25
CA LEU A 27 5.10 -2.97 -3.44
C LEU A 27 4.70 -4.33 -4.00
N GLU A 28 5.65 -5.26 -4.03
CA GLU A 28 5.37 -6.65 -4.35
C GLU A 28 4.43 -7.27 -3.30
N VAL A 29 3.41 -7.99 -3.77
CA VAL A 29 2.49 -8.77 -2.92
C VAL A 29 2.85 -10.25 -3.02
N TYR A 30 3.31 -10.82 -1.92
CA TYR A 30 3.67 -12.23 -1.81
C TYR A 30 2.43 -13.12 -1.64
N SER A 31 1.53 -12.73 -0.74
CA SER A 31 0.32 -13.50 -0.43
C SER A 31 -0.79 -12.59 0.07
N PHE A 32 -2.04 -12.96 -0.14
CA PHE A 32 -3.21 -12.30 0.44
C PHE A 32 -4.34 -13.31 0.61
N GLY A 33 -5.27 -13.03 1.52
CA GLY A 33 -6.40 -13.91 1.75
C GLY A 33 -7.08 -13.66 3.08
N ARG A 34 -7.63 -14.73 3.67
CA ARG A 34 -8.33 -14.68 4.95
C ARG A 34 -7.70 -15.65 5.95
N ALA A 35 -7.64 -15.23 7.20
CA ALA A 35 -7.12 -16.04 8.30
C ALA A 35 -8.09 -15.98 9.49
N LEU A 36 -8.24 -17.11 10.20
CA LEU A 36 -8.96 -17.17 11.46
C LEU A 36 -7.98 -16.91 12.60
N THR A 37 -8.21 -15.87 13.38
CA THR A 37 -7.39 -15.55 14.56
C THR A 37 -7.72 -16.48 15.72
N ALA A 38 -6.83 -16.54 16.72
CA ALA A 38 -6.99 -17.38 17.91
C ALA A 38 -8.28 -17.10 18.71
N ASN A 39 -8.82 -15.89 18.62
CA ASN A 39 -10.11 -15.52 19.23
C ASN A 39 -11.32 -15.73 18.31
N GLY A 40 -11.17 -16.50 17.21
CA GLY A 40 -12.26 -16.87 16.31
C GLY A 40 -12.69 -15.78 15.33
N ARG A 41 -11.89 -14.72 15.15
CA ARG A 41 -12.22 -13.63 14.21
C ARG A 41 -11.62 -13.94 12.83
N LEU A 42 -12.45 -13.87 11.80
CA LEU A 42 -11.97 -13.90 10.42
C LEU A 42 -11.38 -12.52 10.06
N VAL A 43 -10.14 -12.48 9.61
CA VAL A 43 -9.45 -11.26 9.18
C VAL A 43 -8.94 -11.43 7.76
N GLU A 44 -9.01 -10.36 6.97
CA GLU A 44 -8.33 -10.30 5.68
C GLU A 44 -6.88 -9.88 5.89
N TYR A 45 -5.96 -10.45 5.10
CA TYR A 45 -4.54 -10.14 5.17
C TYR A 45 -3.94 -9.96 3.78
N SER A 46 -2.86 -9.18 3.72
CA SER A 46 -1.97 -9.05 2.58
C SER A 46 -0.54 -8.98 3.09
N VAL A 47 0.36 -9.71 2.46
CA VAL A 47 1.79 -9.83 2.81
C VAL A 47 2.58 -9.20 1.68
N THR A 48 3.33 -8.16 2.02
CA THR A 48 4.12 -7.38 1.06
C THR A 48 5.59 -7.36 1.45
N LYS A 49 6.43 -6.90 0.53
CA LYS A 49 7.82 -6.56 0.83
C LYS A 49 7.87 -5.44 1.87
N PHE A 50 8.56 -5.72 2.98
CA PHE A 50 8.91 -4.70 3.95
C PHE A 50 10.05 -3.83 3.41
N ILE A 51 9.88 -2.50 3.45
CA ILE A 51 10.94 -1.55 3.10
C ILE A 51 11.34 -0.83 4.40
N PRO A 52 12.57 -1.05 4.90
CA PRO A 52 13.07 -0.30 6.06
C PRO A 52 13.31 1.16 5.68
N ASP A 53 13.43 2.02 6.70
CA ASP A 53 13.82 3.44 6.55
C ASP A 53 12.87 4.29 5.70
N THR A 54 11.61 3.85 5.54
CA THR A 54 10.58 4.66 4.87
C THR A 54 10.01 5.72 5.80
N ILE A 55 9.72 6.89 5.24
CA ILE A 55 9.00 7.97 5.92
C ILE A 55 7.72 8.30 5.16
N THR A 56 6.70 8.72 5.88
CA THR A 56 5.47 9.17 5.21
C THR A 56 5.73 10.49 4.49
N LEU A 57 5.16 10.67 3.30
CA LEU A 57 5.21 11.97 2.63
C LEU A 57 4.63 13.08 3.52
N LYS A 58 3.55 12.76 4.26
CA LYS A 58 2.93 13.67 5.23
C LYS A 58 3.91 14.16 6.30
N SER A 59 4.79 13.30 6.82
CA SER A 59 5.71 13.68 7.90
C SER A 59 6.83 14.61 7.44
N ILE A 60 7.16 14.62 6.14
CA ILE A 60 8.17 15.52 5.58
C ILE A 60 7.61 16.65 4.72
N TRP A 61 6.30 16.68 4.49
CA TRP A 61 5.71 17.62 3.53
C TRP A 61 6.10 19.07 3.83
N SER A 62 5.98 19.49 5.08
CA SER A 62 6.31 20.86 5.52
C SER A 62 7.80 21.18 5.48
N SER A 63 8.70 20.19 5.43
CA SER A 63 10.14 20.41 5.33
C SER A 63 10.66 20.39 3.88
N LEU A 64 9.80 20.02 2.92
CA LEU A 64 10.12 20.14 1.49
C LEU A 64 10.01 21.60 1.04
N SER A 65 10.91 22.02 0.15
CA SER A 65 10.78 23.32 -0.50
C SER A 65 9.55 23.36 -1.42
N PRO A 66 8.95 24.53 -1.68
CA PRO A 66 7.80 24.67 -2.58
C PRO A 66 8.03 24.00 -3.94
N THR A 67 9.21 24.21 -4.55
CA THR A 67 9.57 23.60 -5.83
C THR A 67 9.57 22.06 -5.79
N ARG A 68 9.97 21.46 -4.66
CA ARG A 68 9.94 19.99 -4.50
C ARG A 68 8.53 19.48 -4.26
N GLN A 69 7.71 20.21 -3.52
CA GLN A 69 6.29 19.90 -3.36
C GLN A 69 5.58 19.94 -4.73
N ASP A 70 5.78 21.00 -5.51
CA ASP A 70 5.21 21.15 -6.86
C ASP A 70 5.68 20.03 -7.79
N SER A 71 6.97 19.70 -7.77
CA SER A 71 7.53 18.61 -8.57
C SER A 71 6.92 17.26 -8.22
N LEU A 72 6.65 16.99 -6.93
CA LEU A 72 6.00 15.76 -6.50
C LEU A 72 4.54 15.69 -6.93
N VAL A 73 3.79 16.79 -6.79
CA VAL A 73 2.39 16.86 -7.25
C VAL A 73 2.32 16.59 -8.76
N ASN A 74 3.19 17.21 -9.55
CA ASN A 74 3.25 17.00 -10.99
C ASN A 74 3.67 15.58 -11.43
N LYS A 75 4.24 14.77 -10.54
CA LYS A 75 4.59 13.37 -10.82
C LYS A 75 3.49 12.38 -10.44
N VAL A 76 2.47 12.83 -9.71
CA VAL A 76 1.35 12.01 -9.25
C VAL A 76 0.10 12.22 -10.13
N ILE A 77 0.05 13.32 -10.90
CA ILE A 77 -1.02 13.66 -11.85
C ILE A 77 -0.72 13.11 -13.24
#